data_AF-A0A954SIP6-F1
#
_entry.id   AF-A0A954SIP6-F1
#
_cell.length_a   1.000
_cell.length_b   1.000
_cell.length_c   1.000
_cell.angle_alpha   90.00
_cell.angle_beta   90.00
_cell.angle_gamma   90.00
#
_symmetry.space_group_name_H-M   'P 1'
#
loop_
_entity.id
_entity.type
_entity.pdbx_description
1 polymer ?
#
loop_
_entity_poly.entity_id
_entity_poly.type
_entity_poly.pdbx_seq_one_letter_code
_entity_poly.pdbx_strand_id
1 'polypeptide(L)'
;MFGILEGFSGHHERFRSAPVPTSSWLNSEDAMAPLDTLHDRLVHCRELEYILLGDIRDLLEEPPNAETARWLIAVLDTLIETLPEDFELCSRDGYLNSIVEDCPNWEPMVEQLENQHFELYRRLIALRARLQLDCDYAAFAEILKGDLEAWILAFRDHRQHEQQLLMLATHLDEGGGG
;
A
#
# COMPACT_ATOMS: atom_id res chain seq x y z
N MET A 1 47.09 -9.48 52.04
CA MET A 1 48.39 -10.19 52.11
C MET A 1 48.21 -11.53 51.42
N PHE A 2 49.12 -11.85 50.51
CA PHE A 2 49.12 -12.99 49.57
C PHE A 2 48.93 -14.38 50.22
N GLY A 3 48.47 -15.35 49.42
CA GLY A 3 48.71 -16.77 49.69
C GLY A 3 47.84 -17.76 48.92
N ILE A 4 48.12 -17.94 47.62
CA ILE A 4 47.64 -19.03 46.76
C ILE A 4 48.26 -20.36 47.21
N LEU A 5 47.53 -21.49 47.10
CA LEU A 5 48.06 -22.75 46.55
C LEU A 5 46.92 -23.66 46.04
N GLU A 6 47.10 -24.13 44.81
CA GLU A 6 46.23 -24.98 43.99
C GLU A 6 46.26 -26.46 44.39
N GLY A 7 45.24 -27.20 43.95
CA GLY A 7 45.22 -28.68 43.91
C GLY A 7 44.04 -29.19 43.07
N PHE A 8 44.37 -29.82 41.93
CA PHE A 8 43.55 -30.13 40.74
C PHE A 8 42.75 -31.46 40.78
N SER A 9 41.88 -31.63 39.76
CA SER A 9 41.16 -32.83 39.25
C SER A 9 39.81 -33.20 39.90
N GLY A 10 38.71 -33.40 39.17
CA GLY A 10 38.47 -33.36 37.73
C GLY A 10 36.99 -33.67 37.39
N HIS A 11 36.51 -32.97 36.35
CA HIS A 11 35.36 -33.21 35.46
C HIS A 11 33.93 -33.45 36.01
N HIS A 12 33.10 -32.43 35.77
CA HIS A 12 31.65 -32.43 35.88
C HIS A 12 31.08 -31.81 34.59
N GLU A 13 30.61 -32.62 33.65
CA GLU A 13 29.75 -32.23 32.51
C GLU A 13 28.92 -33.46 32.13
N ARG A 14 27.65 -33.42 31.73
CA ARG A 14 26.61 -32.40 31.56
C ARG A 14 25.29 -33.17 31.27
N PHE A 15 24.15 -32.57 31.65
CA PHE A 15 22.78 -32.66 31.12
C PHE A 15 22.26 -34.01 30.57
N ARG A 16 21.35 -34.71 31.26
CA ARG A 16 19.87 -34.57 31.28
C ARG A 16 19.14 -34.77 29.93
N SER A 17 18.41 -35.90 29.88
CA SER A 17 17.05 -36.12 29.35
C SER A 17 16.82 -36.42 27.84
N ALA A 18 16.19 -37.58 27.62
CA ALA A 18 15.48 -38.06 26.40
C ALA A 18 14.05 -37.44 26.28
N PRO A 19 13.13 -37.81 25.35
CA PRO A 19 13.18 -38.61 24.09
C PRO A 19 12.45 -37.99 22.83
N VAL A 20 12.73 -38.56 21.64
CA VAL A 20 11.97 -38.80 20.35
C VAL A 20 10.53 -38.19 20.24
N PRO A 21 10.08 -37.54 19.13
CA PRO A 21 9.87 -38.22 17.84
C PRO A 21 10.12 -37.46 16.51
N THR A 22 10.33 -38.28 15.49
CA THR A 22 10.38 -38.00 14.06
C THR A 22 9.05 -37.41 13.56
N SER A 23 9.05 -36.12 13.25
CA SER A 23 8.00 -35.47 12.44
C SER A 23 8.61 -35.02 11.11
N SER A 24 8.78 -35.98 10.21
CA SER A 24 8.93 -35.75 8.77
C SER A 24 7.52 -35.67 8.21
N TRP A 25 6.90 -34.47 8.12
CA TRP A 25 5.70 -34.10 7.34
C TRP A 25 5.31 -32.64 7.68
N LEU A 26 6.11 -31.62 7.33
CA LEU A 26 5.68 -30.21 7.48
C LEU A 26 6.62 -29.23 6.74
N ASN A 27 6.98 -29.53 5.50
CA ASN A 27 7.66 -28.59 4.60
C ASN A 27 7.33 -28.99 3.16
N SER A 28 6.10 -28.70 2.71
CA SER A 28 5.79 -28.70 1.27
C SER A 28 4.45 -28.04 0.89
N GLU A 29 3.72 -27.42 1.82
CA GLU A 29 2.50 -26.66 1.51
C GLU A 29 2.64 -25.14 1.72
N ASP A 30 3.81 -24.66 2.16
CA ASP A 30 4.04 -23.24 2.49
C ASP A 30 4.51 -22.39 1.30
N ALA A 31 4.74 -23.00 0.13
CA ALA A 31 5.30 -22.31 -1.04
C ALA A 31 4.26 -21.95 -2.12
N MET A 32 2.96 -21.95 -1.78
CA MET A 32 1.88 -21.63 -2.72
C MET A 32 0.89 -20.58 -2.18
N ALA A 33 1.28 -19.84 -1.13
CA ALA A 33 0.51 -18.72 -0.60
C ALA A 33 0.89 -17.29 -1.08
N PRO A 34 1.79 -17.01 -2.06
CA PRO A 34 2.15 -15.63 -2.33
C PRO A 34 1.23 -14.88 -3.33
N LEU A 35 0.58 -15.58 -4.28
CA LEU A 35 -0.13 -14.89 -5.38
C LEU A 35 -1.61 -14.61 -5.10
N ASP A 36 -2.37 -15.58 -4.56
CA ASP A 36 -3.77 -15.36 -4.18
C ASP A 36 -3.89 -14.27 -3.09
N THR A 37 -2.97 -14.26 -2.13
CA THR A 37 -2.95 -13.27 -1.04
C THR A 37 -2.62 -11.85 -1.53
N LEU A 38 -1.78 -11.69 -2.55
CA LEU A 38 -1.48 -10.37 -3.16
C LEU A 38 -2.67 -9.86 -3.97
N HIS A 39 -3.30 -10.75 -4.75
CA HIS A 39 -4.50 -10.42 -5.51
C HIS A 39 -5.64 -9.98 -4.59
N ASP A 40 -5.90 -10.73 -3.52
CA ASP A 40 -6.94 -10.40 -2.54
C ASP A 40 -6.66 -9.07 -1.83
N ARG A 41 -5.39 -8.77 -1.50
CA ARG A 41 -5.00 -7.47 -0.91
C ARG A 41 -5.23 -6.31 -1.88
N LEU A 42 -4.84 -6.46 -3.14
CA LEU A 42 -5.06 -5.45 -4.18
C LEU A 42 -6.56 -5.21 -4.42
N VAL A 43 -7.36 -6.28 -4.45
CA VAL A 43 -8.82 -6.18 -4.58
C VAL A 43 -9.40 -5.44 -3.37
N HIS A 44 -8.97 -5.78 -2.16
CA HIS A 44 -9.45 -5.14 -0.94
C HIS A 44 -9.10 -3.65 -0.87
N CYS A 45 -7.86 -3.27 -1.21
CA CYS A 45 -7.45 -1.87 -1.30
C CYS A 45 -8.29 -1.08 -2.32
N ARG A 46 -8.53 -1.66 -3.50
CA ARG A 46 -9.35 -1.04 -4.55
C ARG A 46 -10.81 -0.89 -4.16
N GLU A 47 -11.39 -1.87 -3.47
CA GLU A 47 -12.76 -1.78 -2.94
C GLU A 47 -12.88 -0.66 -1.91
N LEU A 48 -11.92 -0.61 -0.97
CA LEU A 48 -11.88 0.43 0.05
C LEU A 48 -11.75 1.83 -0.56
N GLU A 49 -10.88 2.00 -1.55
CA GLU A 49 -10.76 3.27 -2.29
C GLU A 49 -12.06 3.68 -2.96
N TYR A 50 -12.76 2.74 -3.62
CA TYR A 50 -14.02 3.05 -4.29
C TYR A 50 -15.09 3.51 -3.29
N ILE A 51 -15.14 2.89 -2.11
CA ILE A 51 -16.04 3.28 -1.02
C ILE A 51 -15.68 4.69 -0.54
N LEU A 52 -14.41 4.94 -0.21
CA LEU A 52 -13.96 6.24 0.32
C LEU A 52 -14.14 7.37 -0.71
N LEU A 53 -13.96 7.10 -2.01
CA LEU A 53 -14.27 8.06 -3.07
C LEU A 53 -15.78 8.36 -3.16
N GLY A 54 -16.62 7.36 -2.92
CA GLY A 54 -18.06 7.53 -2.78
C GLY A 54 -18.39 8.42 -1.60
N ASP A 55 -17.81 8.14 -0.43
CA ASP A 55 -18.01 8.91 0.80
C ASP A 55 -17.57 10.37 0.63
N ILE A 56 -16.45 10.65 -0.05
CA ILE A 56 -16.06 12.03 -0.37
C ILE A 56 -17.13 12.71 -1.22
N ARG A 57 -17.59 12.07 -2.29
CA ARG A 57 -18.60 12.68 -3.18
C ARG A 57 -19.88 13.00 -2.41
N ASP A 58 -20.35 12.05 -1.61
CA ASP A 58 -21.58 12.21 -0.84
C ASP A 58 -21.42 13.33 0.21
N LEU A 59 -20.26 13.42 0.89
CA LEU A 59 -19.93 14.51 1.80
C LEU A 59 -19.79 15.88 1.11
N LEU A 60 -19.41 15.93 -0.16
CA LEU A 60 -19.35 17.15 -0.97
C LEU A 60 -20.72 17.64 -1.45
N GLU A 61 -21.76 16.80 -1.37
CA GLU A 61 -23.15 17.17 -1.64
C GLU A 61 -23.88 17.70 -0.39
N GLU A 62 -23.38 17.37 0.80
CA GLU A 62 -23.88 17.85 2.08
C GLU A 62 -23.57 19.34 2.32
N PRO A 63 -24.39 20.07 3.10
CA PRO A 63 -24.17 21.48 3.38
C PRO A 63 -22.84 21.68 4.12
N PRO A 64 -22.10 22.76 3.83
CA PRO A 64 -20.77 22.93 4.36
C PRO A 64 -20.80 23.40 5.81
N ASN A 65 -20.82 22.44 6.73
CA ASN A 65 -20.85 22.65 8.17
C ASN A 65 -19.68 21.95 8.88
N ALA A 66 -19.52 22.21 10.17
CA ALA A 66 -18.43 21.65 10.96
C ALA A 66 -18.49 20.11 11.10
N GLU A 67 -19.64 19.50 10.94
CA GLU A 67 -19.80 18.04 10.95
C GLU A 67 -19.32 17.43 9.63
N THR A 68 -19.76 17.97 8.49
CA THR A 68 -19.27 17.60 7.16
C THR A 68 -17.74 17.73 7.07
N ALA A 69 -17.17 18.81 7.61
CA ALA A 69 -15.72 18.99 7.65
C ALA A 69 -14.99 17.89 8.45
N ARG A 70 -15.55 17.47 9.60
CA ARG A 70 -14.95 16.40 10.43
C ARG A 70 -14.99 15.05 9.72
N TRP A 71 -16.12 14.71 9.11
CA TRP A 71 -16.24 13.48 8.35
C TRP A 71 -15.31 13.47 7.15
N LEU A 72 -15.21 14.60 6.44
CA LEU A 72 -14.29 14.74 5.32
C LEU A 72 -12.83 14.56 5.76
N ILE A 73 -12.42 15.15 6.88
CA ILE A 73 -11.08 14.93 7.45
C ILE A 73 -10.85 13.45 7.74
N ALA A 74 -11.82 12.75 8.36
CA ALA A 74 -11.68 11.33 8.69
C ALA A 74 -11.55 10.44 7.44
N VAL A 75 -12.32 10.73 6.38
CA VAL A 75 -12.23 10.01 5.10
C VAL A 75 -10.90 10.29 4.41
N LEU A 76 -10.43 11.54 4.41
CA LEU A 76 -9.11 11.90 3.88
C LEU A 76 -7.96 11.27 4.68
N ASP A 77 -8.09 11.18 6.01
CA ASP A 77 -7.13 10.48 6.88
C ASP A 77 -7.05 9.00 6.51
N THR A 78 -8.19 8.36 6.34
CA THR A 78 -8.25 6.95 5.94
C THR A 78 -7.57 6.74 4.59
N LEU A 79 -7.87 7.59 3.59
CA LEU A 79 -7.20 7.52 2.28
C LEU A 79 -5.69 7.75 2.39
N ILE A 80 -5.24 8.70 3.21
CA ILE A 80 -3.80 8.97 3.40
C ILE A 80 -3.11 7.77 4.06
N GLU A 81 -3.79 7.04 4.94
CA GLU A 81 -3.24 5.84 5.59
C GLU A 81 -3.20 4.63 4.64
N THR A 82 -4.21 4.47 3.78
CA THR A 82 -4.35 3.26 2.95
C THR A 82 -3.68 3.35 1.58
N LEU A 83 -3.63 4.55 0.99
CA LEU A 83 -3.06 4.74 -0.34
C LEU A 83 -1.58 4.32 -0.43
N PRO A 84 -0.68 4.67 0.51
CA PRO A 84 0.72 4.27 0.41
C PRO A 84 0.91 2.76 0.31
N GLU A 85 0.13 1.97 1.04
CA GLU A 85 0.22 0.50 0.99
C GLU A 85 -0.20 -0.04 -0.37
N ASP A 86 -1.31 0.44 -0.94
CA ASP A 86 -1.74 0.03 -2.27
C ASP A 86 -0.70 0.45 -3.34
N PHE A 87 -0.16 1.65 -3.22
CA PHE A 87 0.82 2.14 -4.17
C PHE A 87 2.17 1.46 -4.06
N GLU A 88 2.62 1.07 -2.86
CA GLU A 88 3.80 0.22 -2.68
C GLU A 88 3.60 -1.13 -3.38
N LEU A 89 2.42 -1.75 -3.23
CA LEU A 89 2.07 -2.99 -3.94
C LEU A 89 2.06 -2.79 -5.47
N CYS A 90 1.65 -1.61 -5.93
CA CYS A 90 1.61 -1.22 -7.35
C CYS A 90 2.91 -0.57 -7.86
N SER A 91 3.98 -0.49 -7.07
CA SER A 91 5.22 0.21 -7.44
C SER A 91 6.23 -0.68 -8.15
N ARG A 92 7.37 -0.10 -8.54
CA ARG A 92 8.57 -0.81 -9.01
C ARG A 92 9.15 -1.77 -7.97
N ASP A 93 8.83 -1.64 -6.68
CA ASP A 93 9.18 -2.63 -5.66
C ASP A 93 8.08 -3.68 -5.45
N GLY A 94 6.96 -3.54 -6.15
CA GLY A 94 5.79 -4.43 -6.15
C GLY A 94 5.63 -5.19 -7.46
N TYR A 95 4.40 -5.39 -7.93
CA TYR A 95 4.14 -6.23 -9.10
C TYR A 95 4.58 -5.60 -10.43
N LEU A 96 4.73 -4.27 -10.51
CA LEU A 96 5.23 -3.61 -11.72
C LEU A 96 6.70 -3.92 -11.99
N ASN A 97 7.46 -4.35 -10.97
CA ASN A 97 8.84 -4.80 -11.17
C ASN A 97 8.90 -5.97 -12.17
N SER A 98 8.02 -6.95 -11.99
CA SER A 98 7.96 -8.13 -12.85
C SER A 98 7.69 -7.74 -14.30
N ILE A 99 6.85 -6.74 -14.52
CA ILE A 99 6.55 -6.22 -15.87
C ILE A 99 7.76 -5.53 -16.49
N VAL A 100 8.54 -4.77 -15.71
CA VAL A 100 9.76 -4.11 -16.21
C VAL A 100 10.88 -5.12 -16.46
N GLU A 101 11.00 -6.16 -15.64
CA GLU A 101 11.93 -7.27 -15.84
C GLU A 101 11.63 -8.01 -17.15
N ASP A 102 10.36 -8.29 -17.43
CA ASP A 102 9.92 -8.97 -18.65
C ASP A 102 9.96 -8.04 -19.88
N CYS A 103 9.73 -6.74 -19.69
CA CYS A 103 9.63 -5.74 -20.75
C CYS A 103 10.31 -4.41 -20.36
N PRO A 104 11.64 -4.27 -20.52
CA PRO A 104 12.39 -3.08 -20.08
C PRO A 104 11.99 -1.78 -20.79
N ASN A 105 11.34 -1.86 -21.96
CA ASN A 105 10.82 -0.69 -22.68
C ASN A 105 9.68 0.03 -21.92
N TRP A 106 9.18 -0.56 -20.83
CA TRP A 106 8.04 -0.09 -20.05
C TRP A 106 8.44 0.71 -18.81
N GLU A 107 9.73 0.70 -18.48
CA GLU A 107 10.33 1.51 -17.41
C GLU A 107 9.86 2.98 -17.41
N PRO A 108 9.83 3.72 -18.54
CA PRO A 108 9.35 5.11 -18.52
C PRO A 108 7.86 5.25 -18.19
N MET A 109 7.04 4.25 -18.51
CA MET A 109 5.60 4.26 -18.19
C MET A 109 5.37 3.96 -16.70
N VAL A 110 6.15 3.04 -16.13
CA VAL A 110 6.14 2.75 -14.69
C VAL A 110 6.64 3.94 -13.88
N GLU A 111 7.73 4.58 -14.29
CA GLU A 111 8.24 5.81 -13.66
C GLU A 111 7.21 6.95 -13.73
N GLN A 112 6.47 7.07 -14.83
CA GLN A 112 5.38 8.04 -14.95
C GLN A 112 4.25 7.75 -13.96
N LEU A 113 3.85 6.49 -13.76
CA LEU A 113 2.84 6.11 -12.78
C LEU A 113 3.29 6.43 -11.36
N GLU A 114 4.54 6.13 -10.99
CA GLU A 114 5.07 6.44 -9.66
C GLU A 114 5.09 7.95 -9.38
N ASN A 115 5.47 8.75 -10.37
CA ASN A 115 5.45 10.21 -10.25
C ASN A 115 4.02 10.76 -10.10
N GLN A 116 3.07 10.20 -10.85
CA GLN A 116 1.65 10.56 -10.73
C GLN A 116 1.10 10.20 -9.34
N HIS A 117 1.45 9.01 -8.83
CA HIS A 117 1.12 8.59 -7.48
C HIS A 117 1.64 9.61 -6.45
N PHE A 118 2.94 9.94 -6.48
CA PHE A 118 3.52 10.88 -5.52
C PHE A 118 2.82 12.25 -5.53
N GLU A 119 2.49 12.75 -6.71
CA GLU A 119 1.75 14.01 -6.88
C GLU A 119 0.31 13.93 -6.34
N LEU A 120 -0.40 12.81 -6.56
CA LEU A 120 -1.74 12.58 -6.02
C LEU A 120 -1.73 12.53 -4.49
N TYR A 121 -0.78 11.81 -3.90
CA TYR A 121 -0.63 11.69 -2.46
C TYR A 121 -0.28 13.05 -1.82
N ARG A 122 0.68 13.79 -2.41
CA ARG A 122 1.05 15.13 -1.93
C ARG A 122 -0.13 16.10 -1.97
N ARG A 123 -0.95 16.05 -3.03
CA ARG A 123 -2.17 16.87 -3.15
C ARG A 123 -3.18 16.52 -2.07
N LEU A 124 -3.39 15.24 -1.80
CA LEU A 124 -4.32 14.80 -0.76
C LEU A 124 -3.93 15.31 0.63
N ILE A 125 -2.64 15.20 0.99
CA ILE A 125 -2.10 15.76 2.24
C ILE A 125 -2.32 17.28 2.31
N ALA A 126 -2.08 17.99 1.22
CA ALA A 126 -2.27 19.44 1.18
C ALA A 126 -3.75 19.84 1.39
N LEU A 127 -4.69 19.11 0.79
CA LEU A 127 -6.13 19.34 0.97
C LEU A 127 -6.57 19.09 2.41
N ARG A 128 -6.08 17.99 3.00
CA ARG A 128 -6.31 17.66 4.41
C ARG A 128 -5.73 18.72 5.36
N ALA A 129 -4.53 19.23 5.08
CA ALA A 129 -3.92 20.29 5.89
C ALA A 129 -4.73 21.60 5.83
N ARG A 130 -5.26 21.97 4.66
CA ARG A 130 -6.11 23.17 4.51
C ARG A 130 -7.39 23.07 5.34
N LEU A 131 -8.03 21.90 5.33
CA LEU A 131 -9.20 21.60 6.17
C LEU A 131 -8.94 21.74 7.67
N GLN A 132 -7.71 21.50 8.14
CA GLN A 132 -7.35 21.63 9.55
C GLN A 132 -6.98 23.07 9.97
N LEU A 133 -6.51 23.89 9.03
CA LEU A 133 -6.04 25.25 9.29
C LEU A 133 -7.17 26.28 9.30
N ASP A 134 -8.20 26.11 8.47
CA ASP A 134 -9.27 27.10 8.30
C ASP A 134 -10.44 26.89 9.27
N CYS A 135 -10.74 27.92 10.06
CA CYS A 135 -11.83 27.91 11.03
C CYS A 135 -13.22 28.14 10.41
N ASP A 136 -13.29 28.48 9.11
CA ASP A 136 -14.53 28.72 8.37
C ASP A 136 -14.62 27.84 7.12
N TYR A 137 -14.91 26.55 7.35
CA TYR A 137 -15.13 25.57 6.29
C TYR A 137 -16.15 26.06 5.24
N ALA A 138 -17.20 26.76 5.66
CA ALA A 138 -18.23 27.24 4.75
C ALA A 138 -17.71 28.24 3.72
N ALA A 139 -16.73 29.08 4.10
CA ALA A 139 -16.13 30.07 3.20
C ALA A 139 -15.22 29.43 2.13
N PHE A 140 -14.62 28.28 2.43
CA PHE A 140 -13.67 27.60 1.54
C PHE A 140 -14.24 26.33 0.88
N ALA A 141 -15.41 25.85 1.30
CA ALA A 141 -16.00 24.58 0.85
C ALA A 141 -16.16 24.47 -0.67
N GLU A 142 -16.58 25.53 -1.37
CA GLU A 142 -16.72 25.50 -2.83
C GLU A 142 -15.37 25.31 -3.55
N ILE A 143 -14.31 25.93 -3.03
CA ILE A 143 -12.97 25.78 -3.62
C ILE A 143 -12.43 24.39 -3.28
N LEU A 144 -12.59 23.95 -2.02
CA LEU A 144 -12.21 22.61 -1.61
C LEU A 144 -12.92 21.53 -2.43
N LYS A 145 -14.21 21.71 -2.69
CA LYS A 145 -15.03 20.81 -3.50
C LYS A 145 -14.46 20.70 -4.90
N GLY A 146 -14.17 21.83 -5.55
CA GLY A 146 -13.53 21.83 -6.87
C GLY A 146 -12.17 21.14 -6.86
N ASP A 147 -11.35 21.40 -5.84
CA ASP A 147 -10.03 20.78 -5.69
C ASP A 147 -10.12 19.26 -5.45
N LEU A 148 -11.08 18.80 -4.64
CA LEU A 148 -11.33 17.38 -4.37
C LEU A 148 -11.93 16.66 -5.57
N GLU A 149 -12.88 17.26 -6.28
CA GLU A 149 -13.42 16.71 -7.52
C GLU A 149 -12.32 16.54 -8.58
N ALA A 150 -11.46 17.56 -8.74
CA ALA A 150 -10.30 17.49 -9.63
C ALA A 150 -9.32 16.39 -9.19
N TRP A 151 -9.11 16.21 -7.89
CA TRP A 151 -8.29 15.13 -7.35
C TRP A 151 -8.90 13.75 -7.63
N ILE A 152 -10.20 13.55 -7.40
CA ILE A 152 -10.92 12.30 -7.69
C ILE A 152 -10.80 11.93 -9.18
N LEU A 153 -10.94 12.91 -10.07
CA LEU A 153 -10.76 12.69 -11.51
C LEU A 153 -9.33 12.25 -11.84
N ALA A 154 -8.33 12.97 -11.34
CA ALA A 154 -6.93 12.62 -11.56
C ALA A 154 -6.57 11.23 -10.99
N PHE A 155 -7.17 10.85 -9.86
CA PHE A 155 -7.00 9.53 -9.27
C PHE A 155 -7.61 8.42 -10.13
N ARG A 156 -8.81 8.64 -10.68
CA ARG A 156 -9.44 7.71 -11.62
C ARG A 156 -8.63 7.54 -12.91
N ASP A 157 -8.12 8.64 -13.46
CA ASP A 157 -7.28 8.60 -14.65
C ASP A 157 -5.99 7.81 -14.40
N HIS A 158 -5.36 8.02 -13.23
CA HIS A 158 -4.18 7.24 -12.81
C HIS A 158 -4.48 5.73 -12.75
N ARG A 159 -5.61 5.34 -12.13
CA ARG A 159 -6.05 3.93 -12.08
C ARG A 159 -6.32 3.34 -13.46
N GLN A 160 -6.89 4.13 -14.37
CA GLN A 160 -7.10 3.68 -15.74
C GLN A 160 -5.78 3.45 -16.48
N HIS A 161 -4.78 4.34 -16.29
CA HIS A 161 -3.46 4.15 -16.88
C HIS A 161 -2.76 2.91 -16.34
N GLU A 162 -2.85 2.64 -15.03
CA GLU A 162 -2.33 1.42 -14.40
C GLU A 162 -2.99 0.16 -15.00
N GLN A 163 -4.32 0.13 -15.11
CA GLN A 163 -5.05 -1.00 -15.71
C GLN A 163 -4.73 -1.19 -17.20
N GLN A 164 -4.57 -0.11 -17.96
CA GLN A 164 -4.18 -0.19 -19.36
C GLN A 164 -2.79 -0.78 -19.52
N LEU A 165 -1.85 -0.40 -18.66
CA LEU A 165 -0.50 -0.97 -18.63
C LEU A 165 -0.59 -2.48 -18.35
N LEU A 166 -1.31 -2.89 -17.30
CA LEU A 166 -1.54 -4.31 -17.00
C LEU A 166 -2.17 -5.09 -18.17
N MET A 167 -3.19 -4.55 -18.82
CA MET A 167 -3.80 -5.18 -20.00
C MET A 167 -2.83 -5.28 -21.17
N LEU A 168 -2.06 -4.24 -21.45
CA LEU A 168 -1.09 -4.28 -22.55
C LEU A 168 0.04 -5.29 -22.25
N ALA A 169 0.46 -5.43 -20.99
CA ALA A 169 1.52 -6.36 -20.59
C ALA A 169 1.09 -7.81 -20.81
N THR A 170 -0.14 -8.14 -20.38
CA THR A 170 -0.74 -9.47 -20.60
C THR A 170 -0.91 -9.81 -22.07
N HIS A 171 -1.28 -8.85 -22.94
CA HIS A 171 -1.43 -9.10 -24.38
C HIS A 171 -0.08 -9.27 -25.11
N LEU A 172 1.02 -8.71 -24.59
CA LEU A 172 2.35 -8.87 -25.17
C LEU A 172 2.99 -10.22 -24.81
N ASP A 173 2.70 -10.75 -23.61
CA ASP A 173 3.14 -12.08 -23.18
C ASP A 173 2.47 -13.19 -24.03
N GLU A 174 1.23 -12.99 -24.46
CA GLU A 174 0.51 -13.91 -25.36
C GLU A 174 1.03 -13.88 -26.82
N GLY A 175 1.83 -12.89 -27.21
CA GLY A 175 2.33 -12.69 -28.58
C GLY A 175 3.67 -13.37 -28.90
N GLY A 176 4.35 -13.96 -27.91
CA GLY A 176 5.71 -14.52 -28.04
C GLY A 176 5.80 -15.99 -28.49
N GLY A 177 4.67 -16.64 -28.79
CA GLY A 177 4.63 -18.03 -29.26
C GLY A 177 4.53 -18.12 -30.79
N GLY A 178 5.65 -17.98 -31.50
CA GLY A 178 5.75 -18.18 -32.95
C GLY A 178 7.13 -18.65 -33.40
#